data_AF-A0A357IG02-F1
#
_entry.id   AF-A0A357IG02-F1
#
_cell.length_a   1.000
_cell.length_b   1.000
_cell.length_c   1.000
_cell.angle_alpha   90.00
_cell.angle_beta   90.00
_cell.angle_gamma   90.00
#
_symmetry.space_group_name_H-M   'P 1'
#
loop_
_entity.id
_entity.type
_entity.pdbx_description
1 polymer ?
#
loop_
_entity_poly.entity_id
_entity_poly.type
_entity_poly.pdbx_seq_one_letter_code
_entity_poly.pdbx_strand_id
1 'polypeptide(L)'
;SRLGFTADLPHLRLNIIVREMQNIVVSGAGVDSAGFGQEPWVFWQIQSQAADVSIPDPSGETPYNALPAPPPGDTWDVPHANGLYQGIIEHGCVGAPGATFDVTLDSWVARLTDNVSMGSVHLTDDVQGHGYYTFSYTLRATDDAGNVSDFVISGDANAFCVGKPHFDS
;
A
#
# COMPACT_ATOMS: atom_id res chain seq x y z
N SER A 1 -20.27 -16.77 -37.29
CA SER A 1 -20.12 -16.14 -35.97
C SER A 1 -18.64 -16.12 -35.64
N ARG A 2 -18.01 -14.94 -35.58
CA ARG A 2 -16.63 -14.84 -35.08
C ARG A 2 -16.69 -14.97 -33.57
N LEU A 3 -16.19 -16.08 -33.04
CA LEU A 3 -15.91 -16.23 -31.62
C LEU A 3 -14.89 -15.15 -31.26
N GLY A 4 -15.33 -14.15 -30.48
CA GLY A 4 -14.44 -13.13 -29.94
C GLY A 4 -13.58 -13.77 -28.88
N PHE A 5 -12.37 -14.19 -29.25
CA PHE A 5 -11.30 -14.34 -28.27
C PHE A 5 -10.96 -12.93 -27.79
N THR A 6 -11.42 -12.54 -26.61
CA THR A 6 -10.70 -11.53 -25.84
C THR A 6 -9.32 -12.12 -25.59
N ALA A 7 -8.30 -11.60 -26.26
CA ALA A 7 -6.93 -12.03 -26.07
C ALA A 7 -6.59 -11.90 -24.57
N ASP A 8 -5.93 -12.90 -24.00
CA ASP A 8 -5.35 -12.84 -22.66
C ASP A 8 -4.31 -11.72 -22.62
N LEU A 9 -4.75 -10.55 -22.17
CA LEU A 9 -3.91 -9.35 -22.13
C LEU A 9 -3.05 -9.37 -20.85
N PRO A 10 -1.73 -9.10 -20.95
CA PRO A 10 -0.83 -9.17 -19.80
C PRO A 10 -1.21 -8.16 -18.70
N HIS A 11 -1.08 -8.61 -17.45
CA HIS A 11 -1.34 -7.82 -16.24
C HIS A 11 -0.04 -7.20 -15.72
N LEU A 12 -0.11 -6.04 -15.07
CA LEU A 12 1.02 -5.50 -14.33
C LEU A 12 1.01 -6.05 -12.91
N ARG A 13 2.14 -6.61 -12.46
CA ARG A 13 2.37 -6.93 -11.05
C ARG A 13 3.27 -5.87 -10.45
N LEU A 14 2.80 -5.20 -9.41
CA LEU A 14 3.55 -4.25 -8.60
C LEU A 14 3.86 -4.88 -7.25
N ASN A 15 5.13 -5.12 -6.94
CA ASN A 15 5.60 -5.56 -5.63
C ASN A 15 6.18 -4.36 -4.88
N ILE A 16 5.68 -4.06 -3.68
CA ILE A 16 6.21 -3.02 -2.80
C ILE A 16 6.89 -3.67 -1.61
N ILE A 17 8.03 -3.12 -1.18
CA ILE A 17 8.78 -3.51 0.02
C ILE A 17 9.01 -2.26 0.84
N VAL A 18 8.35 -2.15 1.99
CA VAL A 18 8.63 -1.10 2.96
C VAL A 18 10.01 -1.34 3.57
N ARG A 19 10.82 -0.29 3.68
CA ARG A 19 12.17 -0.33 4.24
C ARG A 19 12.29 0.43 5.54
N GLU A 20 11.57 1.54 5.65
CA GLU A 20 11.65 2.41 6.81
C GLU A 20 10.26 2.98 7.11
N MET A 21 9.98 3.13 8.41
CA MET A 21 8.84 3.89 8.90
C MET A 21 9.31 4.83 10.01
N GLN A 22 8.86 6.08 9.96
CA GLN A 22 9.14 7.09 10.98
C GLN A 22 7.82 7.62 11.55
N ASN A 23 7.79 7.95 12.83
CA ASN A 23 6.68 8.67 13.45
C ASN A 23 7.17 10.05 13.90
N ILE A 24 6.91 11.07 13.08
CA ILE A 24 7.33 12.45 13.35
C ILE A 24 6.23 13.16 14.13
N VAL A 25 6.56 13.64 15.33
CA VAL A 25 5.63 14.43 16.14
C VAL A 25 5.38 15.79 15.50
N VAL A 26 4.12 16.07 15.17
CA VAL A 26 3.68 17.36 14.62
C VAL A 26 3.12 18.25 15.71
N SER A 27 2.28 17.70 16.60
CA SER A 27 1.77 18.43 17.77
C SER A 27 1.37 17.49 18.91
N GLY A 28 1.34 18.03 20.13
CA GLY A 28 1.06 17.25 21.34
C GLY A 28 2.21 16.28 21.65
N ALA A 29 1.87 15.07 22.08
CA ALA A 29 2.83 14.00 22.32
C ALA A 29 3.15 13.16 21.07
N GLY A 30 2.47 13.42 19.95
CA GLY A 30 2.41 12.49 18.81
C GLY A 30 1.41 11.36 19.02
N VAL A 31 1.02 10.70 17.93
CA VAL A 31 0.15 9.53 17.96
C VAL A 31 0.95 8.33 18.48
N ASP A 32 0.55 7.79 19.62
CA ASP A 32 1.17 6.64 20.30
C ASP A 32 0.13 5.58 20.69
N SER A 33 0.60 4.49 21.28
CA SER A 33 -0.23 3.48 21.94
C SER A 33 -1.10 4.10 23.04
N ALA A 34 -2.41 3.82 22.99
CA ALA A 34 -3.34 4.18 24.07
C ALA A 34 -3.45 3.08 25.16
N GLY A 35 -2.59 2.07 25.12
CA GLY A 35 -2.61 0.91 26.02
C GLY A 35 -2.34 -0.41 25.29
N PHE A 36 -2.35 -1.51 26.03
CA PHE A 36 -2.10 -2.85 25.47
C PHE A 36 -3.12 -3.19 24.37
N GLY A 37 -2.65 -3.47 23.15
CA GLY A 37 -3.51 -3.76 22.00
C GLY A 37 -4.15 -2.52 21.36
N GLN A 38 -3.73 -1.32 21.75
CA GLN A 38 -4.18 -0.03 21.23
C GLN A 38 -3.02 0.71 20.53
N GLU A 39 -2.02 -0.02 20.05
CA GLU A 39 -0.93 0.53 19.27
C GLU A 39 -1.48 1.06 17.93
N PRO A 40 -0.91 2.14 17.38
CA PRO A 40 -1.21 2.57 16.01
C PRO A 40 -0.63 1.57 15.01
N TRP A 41 -1.42 1.24 13.99
CA TRP A 41 -1.00 0.42 12.87
C TRP A 41 -1.18 1.22 11.59
N VAL A 42 -0.18 1.12 10.72
CA VAL A 42 -0.28 1.65 9.36
C VAL A 42 -0.82 0.54 8.48
N PHE A 43 -1.80 0.87 7.67
CA PHE A 43 -2.45 0.01 6.69
C PHE A 43 -2.18 0.52 5.29
N TRP A 44 -2.12 -0.41 4.34
CA TRP A 44 -1.88 -0.10 2.93
C TRP A 44 -2.85 -0.83 2.03
N GLN A 45 -3.29 -0.13 1.00
CA GLN A 45 -4.12 -0.66 -0.06
C GLN A 45 -3.66 -0.09 -1.39
N ILE A 46 -3.60 -0.94 -2.40
CA ILE A 46 -3.38 -0.53 -3.78
C ILE A 46 -4.72 -0.62 -4.51
N GLN A 47 -5.23 0.50 -4.99
CA GLN A 47 -6.39 0.57 -5.88
C GLN A 47 -5.95 1.06 -7.26
N SER A 48 -6.60 0.64 -8.33
CA SER A 48 -6.36 1.19 -9.67
C SER A 48 -7.67 1.33 -10.41
N GLN A 49 -7.84 2.45 -11.12
CA GLN A 49 -9.01 2.64 -11.97
C GLN A 49 -9.12 1.60 -13.10
N ALA A 50 -8.00 0.93 -13.42
CA ALA A 50 -7.95 -0.12 -14.44
C ALA A 50 -8.28 -1.54 -13.90
N ALA A 51 -8.14 -1.80 -12.58
CA ALA A 51 -8.58 -3.03 -11.90
C ALA A 51 -8.31 -2.99 -10.37
N ASP A 52 -9.11 -3.74 -9.60
CA ASP A 52 -9.18 -3.66 -8.13
C ASP A 52 -8.56 -4.85 -7.35
N VAL A 53 -7.56 -5.55 -7.88
CA VAL A 53 -6.95 -6.67 -7.13
C VAL A 53 -5.72 -6.20 -6.36
N SER A 54 -5.93 -5.85 -5.09
CA SER A 54 -4.88 -5.74 -4.08
C SER A 54 -4.69 -7.09 -3.39
N ILE A 55 -3.46 -7.55 -3.26
CA ILE A 55 -3.07 -8.66 -2.39
C ILE A 55 -2.16 -8.06 -1.31
N PRO A 56 -2.53 -8.15 -0.03
CA PRO A 56 -3.68 -8.91 0.50
C PRO A 56 -5.05 -8.26 0.19
N ASP A 57 -6.10 -9.10 0.16
CA ASP A 57 -7.47 -8.70 -0.20
C ASP A 57 -7.99 -7.55 0.68
N PRO A 58 -8.51 -6.46 0.09
CA PRO A 58 -9.05 -5.31 0.83
C PRO A 58 -10.32 -5.61 1.63
N SER A 59 -11.02 -6.73 1.37
CA SER A 59 -12.22 -7.15 2.11
C SER A 59 -11.94 -7.70 3.51
N GLY A 60 -10.67 -7.81 3.89
CA GLY A 60 -10.26 -7.80 5.29
C GLY A 60 -10.43 -9.13 6.02
N GLU A 61 -9.49 -10.05 5.81
CA GLU A 61 -9.22 -11.14 6.78
C GLU A 61 -7.73 -11.50 6.93
N THR A 62 -6.83 -10.90 6.15
CA THR A 62 -5.42 -11.29 6.16
C THR A 62 -4.54 -10.34 6.98
N PRO A 63 -3.77 -10.84 7.96
CA PRO A 63 -2.94 -10.05 8.89
C PRO A 63 -1.69 -9.41 8.24
N TYR A 64 -1.63 -9.37 6.90
CA TYR A 64 -0.47 -8.91 6.13
C TYR A 64 -0.67 -7.54 5.49
N ASN A 65 -1.78 -6.85 5.75
CA ASN A 65 -2.07 -5.52 5.20
C ASN A 65 -1.69 -4.36 6.12
N ALA A 66 -1.06 -4.64 7.26
CA ALA A 66 -0.72 -3.65 8.27
C ALA A 66 0.60 -3.97 8.99
N LEU A 67 1.30 -2.94 9.48
CA LEU A 67 2.45 -3.06 10.38
C LEU A 67 2.22 -2.15 11.58
N PRO A 68 2.75 -2.53 12.76
CA PRO A 68 2.79 -1.61 13.88
C PRO A 68 3.59 -0.38 13.48
N ALA A 69 3.14 0.79 13.93
CA ALA A 69 3.85 2.03 13.73
C ALA A 69 4.86 2.28 14.86
N PRO A 70 6.00 2.94 14.58
CA PRO A 70 6.94 3.33 15.63
C PRO A 70 6.30 4.30 16.63
N PRO A 71 6.75 4.29 17.90
CA PRO A 71 6.39 5.32 18.88
C PRO A 71 6.76 6.72 18.38
N PRO A 72 6.13 7.77 18.95
CA PRO A 72 6.46 9.16 18.63
C PRO A 72 7.96 9.47 18.73
N GLY A 73 8.53 9.99 17.65
CA GLY A 73 9.93 10.37 17.54
C GLY A 73 10.88 9.25 17.10
N ASP A 74 10.39 8.02 17.00
CA ASP A 74 11.20 6.87 16.60
C ASP A 74 11.19 6.66 15.07
N THR A 75 12.25 5.99 14.62
CA THR A 75 12.40 5.46 13.26
C THR A 75 12.69 3.98 13.36
N TRP A 76 11.93 3.19 12.62
CA TRP A 76 12.12 1.76 12.51
C TRP A 76 12.62 1.40 11.11
N ASP A 77 13.78 0.75 11.08
CA ASP A 77 14.18 -0.06 9.95
C ASP A 77 13.24 -1.26 9.88
N VAL A 78 12.48 -1.34 8.78
CA VAL A 78 11.58 -2.46 8.47
C VAL A 78 12.08 -3.26 7.25
N PRO A 79 13.38 -3.67 7.19
CA PRO A 79 14.00 -4.24 6.00
C PRO A 79 13.42 -5.62 5.61
N HIS A 80 12.59 -6.21 6.49
CA HIS A 80 11.91 -7.50 6.32
C HIS A 80 10.45 -7.45 6.76
N ALA A 81 9.84 -6.27 6.85
CA ALA A 81 8.40 -6.23 6.93
C ALA A 81 7.87 -6.84 5.63
N ASN A 82 7.41 -8.09 5.70
CA ASN A 82 6.82 -8.85 4.61
C ASN A 82 5.44 -8.27 4.20
N GLY A 83 5.29 -6.94 4.23
CA GLY A 83 4.27 -6.26 3.45
C GLY A 83 4.68 -6.34 1.99
N LEU A 84 4.70 -7.55 1.44
CA LEU A 84 4.75 -7.77 0.00
C LEU A 84 3.37 -7.38 -0.51
N TYR A 85 3.18 -6.09 -0.76
CA TYR A 85 1.95 -5.60 -1.37
C TYR A 85 2.04 -5.89 -2.85
N GLN A 86 1.06 -6.65 -3.33
CA GLN A 86 0.92 -7.04 -4.71
C GLN A 86 -0.32 -6.39 -5.29
N GLY A 87 -0.12 -5.38 -6.13
CA GLY A 87 -1.20 -4.92 -7.01
C GLY A 87 -1.18 -5.75 -8.30
N ILE A 88 -2.34 -6.26 -8.73
CA ILE A 88 -2.53 -6.77 -10.09
C ILE A 88 -3.39 -5.77 -10.85
N ILE A 89 -2.80 -5.11 -11.84
CA ILE A 89 -3.50 -4.17 -12.72
C ILE A 89 -3.85 -4.91 -14.02
N GLU A 90 -5.13 -5.11 -14.28
CA GLU A 90 -5.58 -5.81 -15.48
C GLU A 90 -5.26 -5.02 -16.73
N HIS A 91 -4.73 -5.73 -17.74
CA HIS A 91 -4.31 -5.15 -19.01
C HIS A 91 -3.23 -4.05 -18.86
N GLY A 92 -2.59 -3.96 -17.68
CA GLY A 92 -1.57 -2.97 -17.33
C GLY A 92 -0.28 -3.05 -18.15
N CYS A 93 -0.24 -3.90 -19.18
CA CYS A 93 0.91 -4.14 -20.04
C CYS A 93 0.59 -3.99 -21.53
N VAL A 94 -0.61 -3.47 -21.86
CA VAL A 94 -1.07 -3.32 -23.24
C VAL A 94 -0.86 -1.88 -23.70
N GLY A 95 0.20 -1.66 -24.47
CA GLY A 95 0.61 -0.35 -25.02
C GLY A 95 2.12 -0.28 -25.20
N ALA A 96 2.62 0.32 -26.29
CA ALA A 96 4.06 0.43 -26.60
C ALA A 96 4.83 1.28 -25.55
N PRO A 97 6.16 1.18 -25.52
CA PRO A 97 6.91 0.81 -24.31
C PRO A 97 6.67 1.77 -23.14
N GLY A 98 5.82 1.35 -22.19
CA GLY A 98 5.45 2.16 -21.04
C GLY A 98 4.07 2.76 -21.21
N ALA A 99 3.05 1.92 -21.07
CA ALA A 99 1.79 2.44 -20.59
C ALA A 99 2.00 2.87 -19.13
N THR A 100 1.67 4.13 -18.86
CA THR A 100 1.65 4.73 -17.53
C THR A 100 0.24 4.55 -16.99
N PHE A 101 0.12 4.09 -15.74
CA PHE A 101 -1.17 3.91 -15.08
C PHE A 101 -1.15 4.57 -13.73
N ASP A 102 -2.28 5.19 -13.39
CA ASP A 102 -2.57 5.72 -12.07
C ASP A 102 -2.75 4.55 -11.09
N VAL A 103 -1.73 4.31 -10.28
CA VAL A 103 -1.82 3.45 -9.10
C VAL A 103 -2.21 4.33 -7.93
N THR A 104 -3.39 4.08 -7.37
CA THR A 104 -3.78 4.65 -6.10
C THR A 104 -3.15 3.83 -4.97
N LEU A 105 -2.39 4.47 -4.09
CA LEU A 105 -1.97 3.92 -2.81
C LEU A 105 -2.85 4.54 -1.72
N ASP A 106 -3.90 3.82 -1.34
CA ASP A 106 -4.78 4.19 -0.24
C ASP A 106 -4.22 3.62 1.06
N SER A 107 -3.60 4.47 1.87
CA SER A 107 -2.98 4.06 3.12
C SER A 107 -3.57 4.86 4.26
N TRP A 108 -3.72 4.25 5.42
CA TRP A 108 -4.29 4.92 6.58
C TRP A 108 -3.65 4.43 7.88
N VAL A 109 -3.85 5.19 8.95
CA VAL A 109 -3.43 4.79 10.29
C VAL A 109 -4.69 4.53 11.12
N ALA A 110 -4.75 3.38 11.79
CA ALA A 110 -5.86 3.04 12.69
C ALA A 110 -5.34 2.21 13.87
N ARG A 111 -6.16 2.04 14.91
CA ARG A 111 -5.92 1.03 15.94
C ARG A 111 -6.60 -0.28 15.54
N LEU A 112 -5.94 -1.42 15.77
CA LEU A 112 -6.48 -2.73 15.33
C LEU A 112 -7.82 -3.10 15.99
N THR A 113 -8.07 -2.60 17.18
CA THR A 113 -9.19 -3.02 18.04
C THR A 113 -10.50 -2.32 17.70
N ASP A 114 -10.45 -1.10 17.18
CA ASP A 114 -11.63 -0.32 16.80
C ASP A 114 -11.69 0.00 15.30
N ASN A 115 -10.60 -0.23 14.57
CA ASN A 115 -10.42 0.10 13.16
C ASN A 115 -10.84 1.54 12.83
N VAL A 116 -10.74 2.45 13.81
CA VAL A 116 -11.06 3.87 13.60
C VAL A 116 -9.86 4.50 12.91
N SER A 117 -10.06 4.92 11.66
CA SER A 117 -9.03 5.65 10.91
C SER A 117 -8.74 6.98 11.61
N MET A 118 -7.49 7.18 12.01
CA MET A 118 -6.93 8.41 12.57
C MET A 118 -6.39 9.34 11.47
N GLY A 119 -6.34 8.87 10.24
CA GLY A 119 -5.85 9.61 9.09
C GLY A 119 -5.69 8.70 7.87
N SER A 120 -6.02 9.24 6.69
CA SER A 120 -5.92 8.54 5.41
C SER A 120 -5.15 9.38 4.41
N VAL A 121 -4.44 8.72 3.50
CA VAL A 121 -3.83 9.34 2.33
C VAL A 121 -4.14 8.51 1.10
N HIS A 122 -4.49 9.23 0.05
CA HIS A 122 -4.69 8.73 -1.30
C HIS A 122 -3.57 9.31 -2.16
N LEU A 123 -2.67 8.48 -2.65
CA LEU A 123 -1.59 8.89 -3.56
C LEU A 123 -1.83 8.29 -4.93
N THR A 124 -1.57 9.05 -5.97
CA THR A 124 -1.53 8.52 -7.33
C THR A 124 -0.07 8.46 -7.79
N ASP A 125 0.36 7.31 -8.30
CA ASP A 125 1.69 7.16 -8.89
C ASP A 125 1.63 6.49 -10.26
N ASP A 126 2.55 6.90 -11.13
CA ASP A 126 2.65 6.53 -12.53
C ASP A 126 3.63 5.37 -12.68
N VAL A 127 3.11 4.15 -12.75
CA VAL A 127 3.96 2.94 -12.82
C VAL A 127 4.08 2.45 -14.26
N GLN A 128 5.32 2.17 -14.72
CA GLN A 128 5.57 1.59 -16.04
C GLN A 128 5.53 0.05 -15.97
N GLY A 129 5.25 -0.57 -17.12
CA GLY A 129 5.14 -2.03 -17.24
C GLY A 129 6.37 -2.84 -16.77
N HIS A 130 7.55 -2.22 -16.75
CA HIS A 130 8.79 -2.80 -16.22
C HIS A 130 9.63 -1.71 -15.56
N GLY A 131 9.91 -1.82 -14.26
CA GLY A 131 10.72 -0.81 -13.58
C GLY A 131 10.99 -1.13 -12.11
N TYR A 132 12.04 -0.52 -11.59
CA TYR A 132 12.36 -0.48 -10.17
C TYR A 132 12.26 0.97 -9.70
N TYR A 133 11.59 1.17 -8.59
CA TYR A 133 11.26 2.49 -8.04
C TYR A 133 11.61 2.52 -6.57
N THR A 134 11.84 3.72 -6.05
CA THR A 134 11.81 4.01 -4.61
C THR A 134 10.60 4.87 -4.36
N PHE A 135 9.84 4.58 -3.31
CA PHE A 135 8.70 5.39 -2.91
C PHE A 135 8.93 5.99 -1.52
N SER A 136 8.33 7.15 -1.27
CA SER A 136 8.25 7.74 0.06
C SER A 136 7.01 8.61 0.14
N TYR A 137 6.24 8.47 1.22
CA TYR A 137 5.09 9.33 1.48
C TYR A 137 4.82 9.51 2.96
N THR A 138 3.97 10.50 3.26
CA THR A 138 3.64 10.91 4.61
C THR A 138 2.15 10.72 4.87
N LEU A 139 1.80 9.99 5.93
CA LEU A 139 0.44 9.89 6.47
C LEU A 139 0.32 10.78 7.69
N ARG A 140 -0.54 11.80 7.62
CA ARG A 140 -0.87 12.57 8.82
C ARG A 140 -2.00 11.89 9.58
N ALA A 141 -1.78 11.61 10.85
CA ALA A 141 -2.77 11.04 11.75
C ALA A 141 -3.01 11.95 12.95
N THR A 142 -4.25 11.96 13.44
CA THR A 142 -4.66 12.64 14.68
C THR A 142 -5.39 11.65 15.57
N ASP A 143 -4.95 11.49 16.81
CA ASP A 143 -5.64 10.62 17.78
C ASP A 143 -6.83 11.32 18.46
N ASP A 144 -7.61 10.57 19.25
CA ASP A 144 -8.78 11.08 19.98
C ASP A 144 -8.43 12.19 21.00
N ALA A 145 -7.17 12.26 21.44
CA ALA A 145 -6.68 13.27 22.36
C ALA A 145 -6.19 14.54 21.63
N GLY A 146 -6.18 14.54 20.30
CA GLY A 146 -5.72 15.63 19.45
C GLY A 146 -4.19 15.70 19.27
N ASN A 147 -3.46 14.65 19.63
CA ASN A 147 -2.05 14.53 19.26
C ASN A 147 -1.94 14.24 17.77
N VAL A 148 -0.94 14.82 17.11
CA VAL A 148 -0.77 14.71 15.65
C VAL A 148 0.63 14.19 15.33
N SER A 149 0.69 13.22 14.43
CA SER A 149 1.92 12.67 13.88
C SER A 149 1.89 12.62 12.37
N ASP A 150 3.07 12.78 11.77
CA ASP A 150 3.35 12.46 10.38
C ASP A 150 4.11 11.13 10.33
N PHE A 151 3.45 10.08 9.85
CA PHE A 151 4.06 8.79 9.59
C PHE A 151 4.70 8.79 8.21
N VAL A 152 6.04 8.82 8.16
CA VAL A 152 6.78 8.76 6.89
C VAL A 152 7.12 7.32 6.60
N ILE A 153 6.69 6.83 5.43
CA ILE A 153 6.91 5.44 5.00
C ILE A 153 7.69 5.48 3.69
N SER A 154 8.79 4.73 3.64
CA SER A 154 9.61 4.64 2.44
C SER A 154 10.05 3.22 2.14
N GLY A 155 10.37 2.96 0.88
CA GLY A 155 10.83 1.66 0.46
C GLY A 155 11.07 1.53 -1.04
N ASP A 156 11.11 0.27 -1.48
CA ASP A 156 11.36 -0.11 -2.87
C ASP A 156 10.07 -0.63 -3.51
N ALA A 157 9.89 -0.40 -4.80
CA ALA A 157 8.84 -1.02 -5.59
C ALA A 157 9.42 -1.61 -6.89
N ASN A 158 8.86 -2.72 -7.32
CA ASN A 158 9.21 -3.38 -8.58
C ASN A 158 7.94 -3.69 -9.36
N ALA A 159 7.88 -3.20 -10.58
CA ALA A 159 6.79 -3.44 -11.52
C ALA A 159 7.26 -4.33 -12.65
N PHE A 160 6.49 -5.35 -12.99
CA PHE A 160 6.76 -6.20 -14.14
C PHE A 160 5.48 -6.78 -14.71
N CYS A 161 5.44 -6.85 -16.04
CA CYS A 161 4.37 -7.51 -16.76
C CYS A 161 4.38 -9.02 -16.54
N VAL A 162 3.21 -9.57 -16.21
CA VAL A 162 2.96 -11.00 -16.09
C VAL A 162 1.81 -11.40 -17.00
N GLY A 163 1.95 -12.53 -17.70
CA GLY A 163 0.78 -13.23 -18.23
C GLY A 163 -0.05 -13.78 -17.05
N LYS A 164 -1.37 -13.92 -17.18
CA LYS A 164 -2.17 -14.50 -16.10
C LYS A 164 -1.66 -15.93 -15.81
N PRO A 165 -1.48 -16.34 -14.53
CA PRO A 165 -1.35 -17.77 -14.22
C PRO A 165 -2.69 -18.43 -14.56
N HIS A 166 -2.65 -19.44 -15.44
CA HIS A 166 -3.79 -20.30 -15.73
C HIS A 166 -4.05 -21.14 -14.47
N PHE A 167 -4.97 -20.69 -13.61
CA PHE A 167 -5.58 -21.60 -12.66
C PHE A 167 -6.74 -22.25 -13.39
N ASP A 168 -6.46 -23.38 -14.05
CA ASP A 168 -7.51 -24.30 -14.45
C ASP A 168 -8.28 -24.70 -13.18
N SER A 169 -9.60 -24.54 -13.27
CA SER A 169 -10.62 -24.82 -12.25
C SER A 169 -10.54 -26.21 -11.66
#